data_AF-A0A370GPS5-F1
#
_entry.id   AF-A0A370GPS5-F1
#
_cell.length_a   1.000
_cell.length_b   1.000
_cell.length_c   1.000
_cell.angle_alpha   90.00
_cell.angle_beta   90.00
_cell.angle_gamma   90.00
#
_symmetry.space_group_name_H-M   'P 1'
#
loop_
_entity.id
_entity.type
_entity.pdbx_description
1 polymer ?
#
loop_
_entity_poly.entity_id
_entity_poly.type
_entity_poly.pdbx_seq_one_letter_code
_entity_poly.pdbx_strand_id
1 'polypeptide(L)'
;MTVNPAQEMSSLHIAIREIVAAELEIDPGDLDPTADFENEYEADSLTLLAVVTRFERELSIVIPSDETVEMTNLERVFELVAQHGHTAATSPGGTASDV
;
A
#
# COMPACT_ATOMS: atom_id res chain seq x y z
N MET A 1 21.40 -8.40 -16.53
CA MET A 1 21.19 -7.26 -15.62
C MET A 1 20.72 -7.85 -14.31
N THR A 2 21.63 -8.06 -13.36
CA THR A 2 21.33 -8.72 -12.08
C THR A 2 20.63 -7.71 -11.20
N VAL A 3 19.30 -7.75 -11.17
CA VAL A 3 18.53 -6.96 -10.20
C VAL A 3 18.80 -7.56 -8.82
N ASN A 4 19.35 -6.74 -7.92
CA ASN A 4 19.53 -7.11 -6.52
C ASN A 4 18.15 -7.07 -5.83
N PRO A 5 17.76 -8.11 -5.07
CA PRO A 5 16.43 -8.16 -4.43
C PRO A 5 16.20 -7.02 -3.41
N ALA A 6 17.27 -6.45 -2.84
CA ALA A 6 17.18 -5.30 -1.93
C ALA A 6 16.83 -3.97 -2.63
N GLN A 7 17.10 -3.84 -3.93
CA GLN A 7 16.79 -2.61 -4.69
C GLN A 7 15.33 -2.58 -5.14
N GLU A 8 14.71 -3.75 -5.30
CA GLU A 8 13.32 -3.89 -5.72
C GLU A 8 12.37 -3.43 -4.61
N MET A 9 12.66 -3.80 -3.35
CA MET A 9 11.89 -3.34 -2.19
C MET A 9 11.96 -1.81 -2.04
N SER A 10 13.15 -1.22 -2.13
CA SER A 10 13.33 0.23 -1.98
C SER A 10 12.54 1.01 -3.04
N SER A 11 12.54 0.52 -4.28
CA SER A 11 11.85 1.15 -5.40
C SER A 11 10.33 1.00 -5.30
N LEU A 12 9.84 -0.14 -4.80
CA LEU A 12 8.43 -0.38 -4.54
C LEU A 12 7.88 0.60 -3.48
N HIS A 13 8.62 0.80 -2.38
CA HIS A 13 8.19 1.73 -1.32
C HIS A 13 8.04 3.16 -1.85
N ILE A 14 8.97 3.58 -2.71
CA ILE A 14 8.92 4.90 -3.37
C ILE A 14 7.71 4.98 -4.30
N ALA A 15 7.52 3.99 -5.18
CA ALA A 15 6.39 3.97 -6.12
C ALA A 15 5.03 4.02 -5.41
N ILE A 16 4.87 3.24 -4.34
CA ILE A 16 3.64 3.22 -3.54
C ILE A 16 3.39 4.62 -2.94
N ARG A 17 4.40 5.20 -2.32
CA ARG A 17 4.33 6.53 -1.71
C ARG A 17 3.99 7.61 -2.73
N GLU A 18 4.58 7.57 -3.92
CA GLU A 18 4.31 8.53 -4.99
C GLU A 18 2.88 8.43 -5.52
N ILE A 19 2.36 7.21 -5.69
CA ILE A 19 0.97 7.00 -6.13
C ILE A 19 0.00 7.51 -5.08
N VAL A 20 0.18 7.15 -3.80
CA VAL A 20 -0.70 7.62 -2.72
C VAL A 20 -0.66 9.15 -2.63
N ALA A 21 0.53 9.74 -2.56
CA ALA A 21 0.68 11.19 -2.48
C ALA A 21 0.05 11.91 -3.66
N ALA A 22 0.14 11.34 -4.87
CA ALA A 22 -0.50 11.91 -6.06
C ALA A 22 -2.03 11.87 -5.99
N GLU A 23 -2.63 10.78 -5.51
CA GLU A 23 -4.10 10.68 -5.37
C GLU A 23 -4.63 11.54 -4.21
N LEU A 24 -3.84 11.70 -3.14
CA LEU A 24 -4.14 12.59 -2.01
C LEU A 24 -3.81 14.06 -2.30
N GLU A 25 -3.25 14.37 -3.48
CA GLU A 25 -2.83 15.71 -3.90
C GLU A 25 -1.85 16.40 -2.91
N ILE A 26 -0.97 15.61 -2.28
CA ILE A 26 0.03 16.08 -1.32
C ILE A 26 1.45 15.72 -1.76
N ASP A 27 2.45 16.28 -1.08
CA ASP A 27 3.84 15.94 -1.34
C ASP A 27 4.17 14.56 -0.76
N PRO A 28 4.87 13.68 -1.50
CA PRO A 28 5.28 12.40 -0.95
C PRO A 28 6.11 12.60 0.32
N GLY A 29 6.94 13.64 0.44
CA GLY A 29 7.71 13.94 1.66
C GLY A 29 6.86 14.25 2.89
N ASP A 30 5.64 14.75 2.72
CA ASP A 30 4.70 15.08 3.80
C ASP A 30 3.78 13.90 4.18
N LEU A 31 3.77 12.85 3.33
CA LEU A 31 3.05 11.61 3.59
C LEU A 31 3.73 10.84 4.73
N ASP A 32 3.06 10.78 5.88
CA ASP A 32 3.47 10.03 7.05
C ASP A 32 2.97 8.59 6.93
N PRO A 33 3.84 7.59 7.16
CA PRO A 33 3.45 6.21 6.95
C PRO A 33 2.44 5.69 7.98
N THR A 34 2.44 6.29 9.18
CA THR A 34 1.59 5.91 10.32
C THR A 34 0.28 6.68 10.37
N ALA A 35 0.21 7.82 9.67
CA ALA A 35 -0.97 8.67 9.60
C ALA A 35 -2.11 8.01 8.83
N ASP A 36 -3.33 8.25 9.33
CA ASP A 36 -4.55 7.72 8.77
C ASP A 36 -4.99 8.55 7.56
N PHE A 37 -5.20 7.92 6.42
CA PHE A 37 -5.60 8.58 5.18
C PHE A 37 -6.95 9.28 5.31
N GLU A 38 -7.94 8.66 5.94
CA GLU A 38 -9.27 9.24 6.08
C GLU A 38 -9.28 10.35 7.12
N ASN A 39 -8.60 10.16 8.26
CA ASN A 39 -8.66 11.09 9.38
C ASN A 39 -7.61 12.21 9.34
N GLU A 40 -6.43 11.96 8.80
CA GLU A 40 -5.33 12.94 8.73
C GLU A 40 -5.29 13.65 7.37
N TYR A 41 -5.55 12.92 6.29
CA TYR A 41 -5.49 13.42 4.92
C TYR A 41 -6.85 13.58 4.25
N GLU A 42 -7.95 13.36 4.99
CA GLU A 42 -9.33 13.48 4.50
C GLU A 42 -9.58 12.67 3.21
N ALA A 43 -8.86 11.56 3.04
CA ALA A 43 -8.99 10.69 1.87
C ALA A 43 -10.35 9.98 1.89
N ASP A 44 -11.11 10.12 0.82
CA ASP A 44 -12.36 9.39 0.66
C ASP A 44 -12.11 7.93 0.24
N SER A 45 -13.09 7.07 0.49
CA SER A 45 -13.13 5.69 -0.04
C SER A 45 -12.93 5.60 -1.57
N LEU A 46 -13.35 6.63 -2.32
CA LEU A 46 -13.09 6.72 -3.77
C LEU A 46 -11.62 7.00 -4.08
N THR A 47 -10.96 7.83 -3.28
CA THR A 47 -9.52 8.11 -3.39
C THR A 47 -8.72 6.85 -3.11
N LEU A 48 -9.07 6.11 -2.04
CA LEU A 48 -8.46 4.81 -1.74
C LEU A 48 -8.67 3.80 -2.88
N LEU A 49 -9.86 3.76 -3.48
CA LEU A 49 -10.13 2.91 -4.64
C LEU A 49 -9.30 3.30 -5.87
N ALA A 50 -9.09 4.59 -6.10
CA ALA A 50 -8.26 5.09 -7.20
C ALA A 50 -6.79 4.71 -7.01
N VAL A 51 -6.27 4.87 -5.78
CA VAL A 51 -4.94 4.39 -5.35
C VAL A 51 -4.76 2.90 -5.67
N VAL A 52 -5.70 2.04 -5.25
CA VAL A 52 -5.66 0.59 -5.54
C VAL A 52 -5.66 0.33 -7.03
N THR A 53 -6.61 0.93 -7.76
CA THR A 53 -6.72 0.75 -9.22
C THR A 53 -5.40 1.11 -9.91
N ARG A 54 -4.72 2.13 -9.41
CA ARG A 54 -3.44 2.58 -9.94
C ARG A 54 -2.32 1.59 -9.61
N PHE A 55 -2.29 1.03 -8.41
CA PHE A 55 -1.40 -0.08 -8.07
C PHE A 55 -1.62 -1.30 -8.96
N GLU A 56 -2.87 -1.70 -9.20
CA GLU A 56 -3.14 -2.87 -10.04
C GLU A 56 -2.62 -2.69 -11.46
N ARG A 57 -2.63 -1.44 -11.96
CA ARG A 57 -2.16 -1.11 -13.32
C ARG A 57 -0.65 -0.87 -13.40
N GLU A 58 -0.06 -0.21 -12.41
CA GLU A 58 1.37 0.13 -12.41
C GLU A 58 2.24 -1.01 -11.86
N LEU A 59 1.78 -1.66 -10.78
CA LEU A 59 2.53 -2.71 -10.08
C LEU A 59 2.09 -4.12 -10.48
N SER A 60 1.01 -4.26 -11.26
CA SER A 60 0.44 -5.55 -11.66
C SER A 60 0.07 -6.45 -10.47
N ILE A 61 -0.27 -5.86 -9.33
CA ILE A 61 -0.78 -6.54 -8.14
C ILE A 61 -2.32 -6.57 -8.17
N VAL A 62 -2.94 -7.39 -7.32
CA VAL A 62 -4.40 -7.39 -7.14
C VAL A 62 -4.66 -7.35 -5.64
N ILE A 63 -5.26 -6.27 -5.16
CA ILE A 63 -5.66 -6.14 -3.75
C ILE A 63 -7.17 -6.40 -3.68
N PRO A 64 -7.64 -7.40 -2.92
CA PRO A 64 -9.06 -7.65 -2.81
C PRO A 64 -9.76 -6.53 -2.06
N SER A 65 -11.05 -6.33 -2.37
CA SER A 65 -11.85 -5.26 -1.78
C SER A 65 -12.01 -5.37 -0.26
N ASP A 66 -11.90 -6.59 0.28
CA ASP A 66 -11.93 -6.87 1.73
C ASP A 66 -10.67 -6.34 2.44
N GLU A 67 -9.53 -6.29 1.75
CA GLU A 67 -8.28 -5.72 2.27
C GLU A 67 -8.16 -4.23 1.92
N THR A 68 -8.86 -3.75 0.88
CA THR A 68 -8.90 -2.32 0.52
C THR A 68 -9.46 -1.47 1.65
N VAL A 69 -10.42 -1.99 2.43
CA VAL A 69 -10.93 -1.29 3.62
C VAL A 69 -9.93 -1.24 4.77
N GLU A 70 -8.88 -2.06 4.73
CA GLU A 70 -7.77 -2.01 5.68
C GLU A 70 -6.64 -1.06 5.23
N MET A 71 -6.75 -0.45 4.04
CA MET A 71 -5.82 0.57 3.54
C MET A 71 -6.06 1.92 4.20
N THR A 72 -6.01 1.93 5.53
CA THR A 72 -6.23 3.14 6.33
C THR A 72 -4.98 3.99 6.43
N ASN A 73 -3.78 3.41 6.25
CA ASN A 73 -2.52 4.14 6.26
C ASN A 73 -1.49 3.50 5.32
N LEU A 74 -0.35 4.17 5.12
CA LEU A 74 0.67 3.73 4.16
C LEU A 74 1.34 2.43 4.59
N GLU A 75 1.52 2.21 5.89
CA GLU A 75 2.06 0.95 6.41
C GLU A 75 1.19 -0.23 6.00
N ARG A 76 -0.13 -0.15 6.16
CA ARG A 76 -1.06 -1.21 5.73
C ARG A 76 -0.96 -1.43 4.23
N VAL A 77 -0.86 -0.36 3.44
CA VAL A 77 -0.64 -0.49 1.99
C VAL A 77 0.65 -1.24 1.68
N PHE A 78 1.77 -0.91 2.34
CA PHE A 78 3.03 -1.62 2.14
C PHE A 78 2.91 -3.10 2.50
N GLU A 79 2.24 -3.43 3.60
CA GLU A 79 2.01 -4.82 4.00
C GLU A 79 1.21 -5.58 2.95
N LEU A 80 0.09 -5.03 2.49
CA LEU A 80 -0.77 -5.64 1.48
C LEU A 80 -0.03 -5.82 0.15
N VAL A 81 0.69 -4.79 -0.31
CA VAL A 81 1.45 -4.87 -1.55
C VAL A 81 2.61 -5.87 -1.42
N ALA A 82 3.27 -5.95 -0.27
CA ALA A 82 4.30 -6.97 -0.03
C ALA A 82 3.71 -8.39 -0.03
N GLN A 83 2.54 -8.56 0.57
CA GLN A 83 1.83 -9.83 0.67
C GLN A 83 1.31 -10.33 -0.68
N HIS A 84 0.79 -9.44 -1.54
CA HIS A 84 0.24 -9.78 -2.86
C HIS A 84 1.26 -9.67 -4.00
N GLY A 85 2.21 -8.73 -3.90
CA GLY A 85 3.28 -8.52 -4.88
C GLY A 85 4.38 -9.58 -4.83
N HIS A 86 4.49 -10.32 -3.73
CA HIS A 86 5.40 -11.46 -3.60
C HIS A 86 4.62 -12.77 -3.58
N THR A 87 4.28 -13.30 -4.75
CA THR A 87 3.80 -14.69 -4.86
C THR A 87 4.96 -15.68 -4.63
N ALA A 88 5.53 -15.71 -3.41
CA ALA A 88 6.35 -16.80 -2.91
C ALA A 88 6.49 -16.73 -1.37
N ALA A 89 5.61 -17.45 -0.67
CA ALA A 89 5.73 -17.87 0.73
C ALA A 89 5.75 -16.73 1.78
N THR A 90 4.68 -16.50 2.53
CA THR A 90 4.22 -17.42 3.59
C THR A 90 2.99 -16.81 4.26
N SER A 91 1.83 -17.49 4.23
CA SER A 91 0.76 -17.26 5.22
C SER A 91 1.10 -18.03 6.52
N PRO A 92 0.47 -17.77 7.69
CA PRO A 92 -0.37 -16.64 8.13
C PRO A 92 0.11 -16.05 9.49
N GLY A 93 -0.15 -14.77 9.75
CA GLY A 93 0.28 -14.11 11.01
C GLY A 93 -0.66 -13.02 11.48
N GLY A 94 -1.90 -13.37 11.79
CA GLY A 94 -2.88 -12.46 12.42
C GLY A 94 -3.90 -13.29 13.17
N THR A 95 -3.49 -13.87 14.29
CA THR A 95 -4.42 -14.50 15.21
C THR A 95 -5.40 -13.45 15.71
N ALA A 96 -6.67 -13.75 15.51
CA ALA A 96 -7.79 -13.14 16.20
C ALA A 96 -7.43 -12.79 17.65
N SER A 97 -7.76 -11.55 18.02
CA SER A 97 -7.91 -11.12 19.39
C SER A 97 -8.75 -12.14 20.18
N ASP A 98 -8.13 -12.83 21.12
CA ASP A 98 -8.78 -13.50 22.25
C ASP A 98 -8.09 -13.00 23.52
N VAL A 99 -8.73 -12.05 24.21
CA VAL A 99 -8.50 -11.70 25.62
C VAL A 99 -9.79 -11.16 26.23
#